data_AF-A0AAU8WI66-F1
#
_entry.id   AF-A0AAU8WI66-F1
#
_cell.length_a   1.000
_cell.length_b   1.000
_cell.length_c   1.000
_cell.angle_alpha   90.00
_cell.angle_beta   90.00
_cell.angle_gamma   90.00
#
_symmetry.space_group_name_H-M   'P 1'
#
loop_
_entity.id
_entity.type
_entity.pdbx_description
1 polymer ?
#
loop_
_entity_poly.entity_id
_entity_poly.type
_entity_poly.pdbx_seq_one_letter_code
_entity_poly.pdbx_strand_id
1 'polypeptide(L)'
;MIKQWLMEQQVPIFWLLDQQAFKCVIAANNGIGFDGTQILFHGETFAPVMSLSPWLIPVSDKVLELPDELLQQGIFLTSHSSTSELLSHLQSLLIAALEGEEVLFRFYDRQVILLMLDAMRDLERNDFLGPVEKLAIVKQGIFQEWVNTRSSEFIYQPAPWWKIQPYHLMPLYRTEVHAQVLERRFWEKLPYVMEQLDDPHQWIKTILDEAKQANLGHDNAEYLVLNHLWKASFTTLEQLSDALQLNQQELQEIMQIREKLA
;
A
#
# COMPACT_ATOMS: atom_id res chain seq x y z
N MET A 1 -8.67 2.12 23.15
CA MET A 1 -7.81 0.95 22.86
C MET A 1 -6.37 1.36 22.64
N ILE A 2 -6.08 2.30 21.71
CA ILE A 2 -4.68 2.72 21.47
C ILE A 2 -4.02 3.41 22.66
N LYS A 3 -4.72 4.30 23.38
CA LYS A 3 -4.17 4.93 24.60
C LYS A 3 -3.79 3.94 25.67
N GLN A 4 -4.64 2.94 25.89
CA GLN A 4 -4.35 1.87 26.83
C GLN A 4 -3.07 1.12 26.41
N TRP A 5 -2.97 0.74 25.13
CA TRP A 5 -1.77 0.11 24.60
C TRP A 5 -0.53 0.99 24.81
N LEU A 6 -0.62 2.30 24.55
CA LEU A 6 0.50 3.23 24.77
C LEU A 6 0.94 3.28 26.24
N MET A 7 -0.01 3.30 27.18
CA MET A 7 0.28 3.33 28.61
C MET A 7 0.85 2.00 29.14
N GLU A 8 0.61 0.89 28.45
CA GLU A 8 1.09 -0.44 28.83
C GLU A 8 2.52 -0.74 28.35
N GLN A 9 3.07 0.03 27.41
CA GLN A 9 4.42 -0.23 26.92
C GLN A 9 5.48 0.16 27.96
N GLN A 10 6.48 -0.71 28.11
CA GLN A 10 7.61 -0.50 29.04
C GLN A 10 8.86 0.01 28.32
N VAL A 11 8.76 0.29 27.03
CA VAL A 11 9.86 0.67 26.15
C VAL A 11 9.50 1.97 25.43
N PRO A 12 10.49 2.73 24.92
CA PRO A 12 10.22 3.95 24.19
C PRO A 12 9.26 3.72 23.02
N ILE A 13 8.29 4.62 22.88
CA ILE A 13 7.30 4.59 21.81
C ILE A 13 7.51 5.81 20.91
N PHE A 14 7.38 5.58 19.61
CA PHE A 14 7.44 6.60 18.58
C PHE A 14 6.15 6.58 17.76
N TRP A 15 5.67 7.75 17.38
CA TRP A 15 4.49 7.93 16.57
C TRP A 15 4.87 8.50 15.22
N LEU A 16 4.67 7.70 14.18
CA LEU A 16 4.96 8.05 12.81
C LEU A 16 3.68 8.55 12.12
N LEU A 17 3.73 9.78 11.63
CA LEU A 17 2.63 10.43 10.92
C LEU A 17 3.07 10.81 9.51
N ASP A 18 2.18 10.66 8.53
CA ASP A 18 2.36 11.35 7.26
C ASP A 18 2.24 12.88 7.45
N GLN A 19 2.60 13.64 6.42
CA GLN A 19 2.60 15.09 6.49
C GLN A 19 1.21 15.70 6.76
N GLN A 20 0.15 15.11 6.21
CA GLN A 20 -1.20 15.64 6.35
C GLN A 20 -1.73 15.40 7.76
N ALA A 21 -1.54 14.20 8.28
CA ALA A 21 -1.89 13.83 9.64
C ALA A 21 -1.12 14.67 10.66
N PHE A 22 0.18 14.88 10.44
CA PHE A 22 1.00 15.75 11.29
C PHE A 22 0.44 17.18 11.36
N LYS A 23 0.09 17.78 10.21
CA LYS A 23 -0.54 19.12 10.17
C LYS A 23 -1.85 19.17 10.96
N CYS A 24 -2.72 18.16 10.81
CA CYS A 24 -3.98 18.08 11.55
C CYS A 24 -3.73 18.04 13.07
N VAL A 25 -2.77 17.24 13.52
CA VAL A 25 -2.42 17.11 14.94
C VAL A 25 -1.84 18.40 15.48
N ILE A 26 -0.91 19.05 14.76
CA ILE A 26 -0.31 20.31 15.19
C ILE A 26 -1.37 21.42 15.27
N ALA A 27 -2.28 21.50 14.30
CA ALA A 27 -3.39 22.45 14.33
C ALA A 27 -4.29 22.23 15.56
N ALA A 28 -4.61 20.98 15.87
CA ALA A 28 -5.38 20.63 17.07
C ALA A 28 -4.62 20.87 18.38
N ASN A 29 -3.28 20.87 18.34
CA ASN A 29 -2.40 21.19 19.48
C ASN A 29 -2.00 22.67 19.52
N ASN A 30 -2.89 23.59 19.09
CA ASN A 30 -2.66 25.04 19.09
C ASN A 30 -1.38 25.49 18.35
N GLY A 31 -0.93 24.73 17.35
CA GLY A 31 0.29 25.02 16.60
C GLY A 31 1.59 24.63 17.31
N ILE A 32 1.51 23.99 18.48
CA ILE A 32 2.69 23.61 19.27
C ILE A 32 3.21 22.25 18.81
N GLY A 33 4.50 22.20 18.48
CA GLY A 33 5.22 20.97 18.14
C GLY A 33 5.48 20.07 19.34
N PHE A 34 5.82 18.81 19.08
CA PHE A 34 6.26 17.87 20.10
C PHE A 34 7.78 17.84 20.20
N ASP A 35 8.30 17.68 21.41
CA ASP A 35 9.73 17.68 21.65
C ASP A 35 10.38 16.43 21.03
N GLY A 36 11.56 16.61 20.41
CA GLY A 36 12.29 15.50 19.77
C GLY A 36 11.69 15.01 18.45
N THR A 37 10.74 15.73 17.87
CA THR A 37 10.17 15.40 16.55
C THR A 37 11.25 15.44 15.45
N GLN A 38 11.28 14.43 14.59
CA GLN A 38 12.21 14.32 13.46
C GLN A 38 11.49 14.07 12.13
N ILE A 39 12.08 14.51 11.02
CA ILE A 39 11.59 14.25 9.66
C ILE A 39 12.27 13.02 9.05
N LEU A 40 11.50 12.20 8.33
CA LEU A 40 12.03 11.04 7.62
C LEU A 40 12.74 11.43 6.32
N PHE A 41 12.20 12.37 5.55
CA PHE A 41 12.78 12.84 4.30
C PHE A 41 13.88 13.85 4.59
N HIS A 42 15.12 13.37 4.71
CA HIS A 42 16.29 14.24 4.85
C HIS A 42 17.44 13.76 3.96
N GLY A 43 18.45 14.62 3.79
CA GLY A 43 19.57 14.38 2.90
C GLY A 43 19.28 14.82 1.46
N GLU A 44 20.31 14.77 0.61
CA GLU A 44 20.27 15.33 -0.76
C GLU A 44 19.20 14.66 -1.62
N THR A 45 19.06 13.34 -1.52
CA THR A 45 18.06 12.54 -2.26
C THR A 45 16.63 13.05 -2.04
N PHE A 46 16.30 13.50 -0.83
CA PHE A 46 14.94 13.91 -0.47
C PHE A 46 14.76 15.43 -0.37
N ALA A 47 15.80 16.23 -0.62
CA ALA A 47 15.75 17.69 -0.54
C ALA A 47 14.56 18.30 -1.32
N PRO A 48 14.22 17.85 -2.55
CA PRO A 48 13.08 18.41 -3.29
C PRO A 48 11.70 18.14 -2.66
N VAL A 49 11.58 17.08 -1.85
CA VAL A 49 10.31 16.62 -1.27
C VAL A 49 10.26 16.71 0.26
N MET A 50 11.28 17.31 0.88
CA MET A 50 11.41 17.43 2.34
C MET A 50 10.17 18.05 3.01
N SER A 51 9.48 18.98 2.34
CA SER A 51 8.23 19.60 2.82
C SER A 51 7.03 18.64 2.90
N LEU A 52 7.15 17.47 2.28
CA LEU A 52 6.17 16.38 2.27
C LEU A 52 6.57 15.24 3.23
N SER A 53 7.61 15.47 4.06
CA SER A 53 8.13 14.43 4.94
C SER A 53 7.08 13.85 5.88
N PRO A 54 7.12 12.53 6.12
CA PRO A 54 6.58 11.95 7.34
C PRO A 54 7.36 12.46 8.56
N TRP A 55 6.71 12.43 9.71
CA TRP A 55 7.24 12.91 10.98
C TRP A 55 7.25 11.79 12.02
N LEU A 56 8.38 11.60 12.67
CA LEU A 56 8.58 10.69 13.79
C LEU A 56 8.56 11.49 15.10
N ILE A 57 7.56 11.24 15.94
CA ILE A 57 7.37 11.93 17.22
C ILE A 57 7.64 10.94 18.36
N PRO A 58 8.60 11.20 19.26
CA PRO A 58 8.66 10.46 20.53
C PRO A 58 7.39 10.68 21.34
N VAL A 59 6.72 9.60 21.75
CA VAL A 59 5.49 9.70 22.53
C VAL A 59 5.83 10.18 23.94
N SER A 60 5.22 11.29 24.34
CA SER A 60 5.33 11.90 25.67
C SER A 60 3.94 12.09 26.27
N ASP A 61 3.86 12.55 27.53
CA ASP A 61 2.57 12.83 28.19
C ASP A 61 1.69 13.78 27.34
N LYS A 62 2.28 14.78 26.69
CA LYS A 62 1.57 15.69 25.77
C LYS A 62 0.92 14.97 24.59
N VAL A 63 1.54 13.90 24.08
CA VAL A 63 0.95 13.08 23.02
C VAL A 63 -0.22 12.26 23.58
N LEU A 64 -0.09 11.71 24.80
CA LEU A 64 -1.15 10.92 25.44
C LEU A 64 -2.40 11.74 25.80
N GLU A 65 -2.24 13.05 25.99
CA GLU A 65 -3.33 14.00 26.20
C GLU A 65 -4.20 14.22 24.96
N LEU A 66 -3.69 13.92 23.75
CA LEU A 66 -4.45 14.10 22.50
C LEU A 66 -5.72 13.22 22.46
N PRO A 67 -6.79 13.66 21.79
CA PRO A 67 -7.96 12.81 21.51
C PRO A 67 -7.60 11.51 20.78
N ASP A 68 -8.35 10.44 21.04
CA ASP A 68 -8.14 9.14 20.39
C ASP A 68 -8.22 9.24 18.87
N GLU A 69 -9.12 10.07 18.33
CA GLU A 69 -9.28 10.27 16.89
C GLU A 69 -8.02 10.82 16.21
N LEU A 70 -7.25 11.63 16.93
CA LEU A 70 -5.98 12.15 16.44
C LEU A 70 -4.90 11.07 16.48
N LEU A 71 -4.78 10.35 17.61
CA LEU A 71 -3.81 9.27 17.79
C LEU A 71 -3.93 8.19 16.71
N GLN A 72 -5.16 7.88 16.29
CA GLN A 72 -5.44 6.88 15.25
C GLN A 72 -4.97 7.28 13.83
N GLN A 73 -4.48 8.51 13.63
CA GLN A 73 -4.02 8.96 12.30
C GLN A 73 -2.63 8.46 11.91
N GLY A 74 -1.88 7.87 12.83
CA GLY A 74 -0.49 7.42 12.59
C GLY A 74 -0.23 5.96 12.93
N ILE A 75 1.06 5.63 12.86
CA ILE A 75 1.62 4.30 13.15
C ILE A 75 2.44 4.44 14.44
N PHE A 76 2.23 3.56 15.41
CA PHE A 76 3.04 3.52 16.62
C PHE A 76 4.10 2.43 16.52
N LEU A 77 5.30 2.75 16.98
CA LEU A 77 6.47 1.89 16.94
C LEU A 77 7.07 1.83 18.34
N THR A 78 7.37 0.64 18.85
CA THR A 78 8.19 0.48 20.05
C THR A 78 9.60 0.08 19.68
N SER A 79 10.61 0.67 20.35
CA SER A 79 12.01 0.29 20.13
C SER A 79 12.90 0.73 21.29
N HIS A 80 13.80 -0.15 21.71
CA HIS A 80 14.92 0.20 22.60
C HIS A 80 16.08 0.93 21.91
N SER A 81 16.12 0.96 20.58
CA SER A 81 17.17 1.66 19.83
C SER A 81 17.09 3.17 20.02
N SER A 82 18.22 3.84 19.81
CA SER A 82 18.24 5.30 19.80
C SER A 82 17.32 5.86 18.70
N THR A 83 16.79 7.07 18.90
CA THR A 83 15.95 7.72 17.88
C THR A 83 16.67 7.84 16.53
N SER A 84 18.00 8.07 16.54
CA SER A 84 18.81 8.10 15.33
C SER A 84 18.87 6.77 14.60
N GLU A 85 19.07 5.65 15.32
CA GLU A 85 19.12 4.31 14.70
C GLU A 85 17.77 3.93 14.13
N LEU A 86 16.69 4.19 14.88
CA LEU A 86 15.33 3.98 14.39
C LEU A 86 15.07 4.83 13.15
N LEU A 87 15.44 6.11 13.17
CA LEU A 87 15.27 7.00 12.02
C LEU A 87 16.05 6.49 10.79
N SER A 88 17.30 6.06 10.96
CA SER A 88 18.11 5.49 9.87
C SER A 88 17.48 4.23 9.29
N HIS A 89 16.94 3.33 10.12
CA HIS A 89 16.19 2.17 9.64
C HIS A 89 14.94 2.58 8.86
N LEU A 90 14.12 3.46 9.41
CA LEU A 90 12.91 3.94 8.73
C LEU A 90 13.24 4.62 7.38
N GLN A 91 14.40 5.28 7.26
CA GLN A 91 14.84 5.84 5.99
C GLN A 91 15.34 4.81 5.00
N SER A 92 16.01 3.76 5.46
CA SER A 92 16.47 2.72 4.54
C SER A 92 15.30 1.97 3.90
N LEU A 93 14.11 2.03 4.49
CA LEU A 93 12.86 1.52 3.93
C LEU A 93 12.21 2.43 2.87
N LEU A 94 12.62 3.69 2.75
CA LEU A 94 12.01 4.64 1.81
C LEU A 94 12.31 4.30 0.35
N ILE A 95 13.45 3.68 0.07
CA ILE A 95 13.81 3.22 -1.28
C ILE A 95 13.85 1.69 -1.25
N ALA A 96 12.92 1.09 -1.98
CA ALA A 96 12.79 -0.36 -2.09
C ALA A 96 13.09 -0.83 -3.52
N ALA A 97 13.49 -2.09 -3.67
CA ALA A 97 13.61 -2.72 -4.97
C ALA A 97 12.26 -3.33 -5.39
N LEU A 98 11.78 -3.00 -6.60
CA LEU A 98 10.60 -3.59 -7.22
C LEU A 98 10.93 -3.90 -8.68
N GLU A 99 10.86 -5.17 -9.06
CA GLU A 99 11.08 -5.64 -10.45
C GLU A 99 12.42 -5.17 -11.09
N GLY A 100 13.44 -4.96 -10.28
CA GLY A 100 14.77 -4.52 -10.73
C GLY A 100 14.97 -3.00 -10.70
N GLU A 101 13.94 -2.24 -10.36
CA GLU A 101 13.97 -0.78 -10.23
C GLU A 101 13.94 -0.34 -8.76
N GLU A 102 14.48 0.85 -8.50
CA GLU A 102 14.33 1.54 -7.21
C GLU A 102 13.03 2.34 -7.19
N VAL A 103 12.20 2.13 -6.16
CA VAL A 103 10.93 2.82 -6.00
C VAL A 103 10.82 3.47 -4.63
N LEU A 104 10.18 4.64 -4.58
CA LEU A 104 9.80 5.26 -3.31
C LEU A 104 8.71 4.43 -2.64
N PHE A 105 9.05 3.75 -1.56
CA PHE A 105 8.12 2.96 -0.79
C PHE A 105 7.51 3.78 0.35
N ARG A 106 6.23 4.11 0.21
CA ARG A 106 5.44 4.89 1.18
C ARG A 106 4.96 4.03 2.35
N PHE A 107 5.85 3.34 3.05
CA PHE A 107 5.48 2.49 4.20
C PHE A 107 4.85 3.29 5.36
N TYR A 108 5.07 4.60 5.43
CA TYR A 108 4.44 5.46 6.43
C TYR A 108 2.94 5.72 6.14
N ASP A 109 2.46 5.34 4.95
CA ASP A 109 1.05 5.40 4.60
C ASP A 109 0.31 4.18 5.14
N ARG A 110 -0.61 4.40 6.09
CA ARG A 110 -1.41 3.35 6.73
C ARG A 110 -2.26 2.54 5.76
N GLN A 111 -2.63 3.11 4.61
CA GLN A 111 -3.38 2.37 3.60
C GLN A 111 -2.50 1.35 2.88
N VAL A 112 -1.21 1.65 2.77
CA VAL A 112 -0.21 0.80 2.11
C VAL A 112 0.33 -0.24 3.08
N ILE A 113 0.90 0.19 4.21
CA ILE A 113 1.71 -0.69 5.05
C ILE A 113 0.89 -1.77 5.75
N LEU A 114 -0.34 -1.47 6.17
CA LEU A 114 -1.20 -2.45 6.82
C LEU A 114 -1.45 -3.66 5.90
N LEU A 115 -1.79 -3.37 4.65
CA LEU A 115 -2.05 -4.39 3.64
C LEU A 115 -0.78 -5.18 3.27
N MET A 116 0.39 -4.53 3.30
CA MET A 116 1.65 -5.22 3.05
C MET A 116 2.10 -6.09 4.23
N LEU A 117 1.97 -5.61 5.47
CA LEU A 117 2.34 -6.38 6.67
C LEU A 117 1.54 -7.67 6.81
N ASP A 118 0.27 -7.66 6.39
CA ASP A 118 -0.60 -8.84 6.36
C ASP A 118 -0.19 -9.85 5.26
N ALA A 119 0.43 -9.38 4.18
CA ALA A 119 0.93 -10.23 3.10
C ALA A 119 2.37 -10.73 3.33
N MET A 120 3.13 -10.09 4.21
CA MET A 120 4.50 -10.51 4.53
C MET A 120 4.50 -11.82 5.31
N ARG A 121 5.46 -12.70 4.97
CA ARG A 121 5.75 -13.87 5.81
C ARG A 121 6.42 -13.43 7.11
N ASP A 122 6.32 -14.22 8.17
CA ASP A 122 6.83 -13.84 9.50
C ASP A 122 8.30 -13.42 9.50
N LEU A 123 9.17 -14.16 8.80
CA LEU A 123 10.59 -13.81 8.69
C LEU A 123 10.81 -12.48 7.96
N GLU A 124 10.07 -12.25 6.88
CA GLU A 124 10.16 -11.02 6.10
C GLU A 124 9.65 -9.82 6.87
N ARG A 125 8.56 -10.01 7.63
CA ARG A 125 8.03 -8.99 8.52
C ARG A 125 9.01 -8.65 9.63
N ASN A 126 9.68 -9.64 10.22
CA ASN A 126 10.72 -9.41 11.22
C ASN A 126 11.92 -8.64 10.64
N ASP A 127 12.37 -9.00 9.43
CA ASP A 127 13.41 -8.27 8.73
C ASP A 127 12.98 -6.81 8.48
N PHE A 128 11.77 -6.61 7.95
CA PHE A 128 11.18 -5.29 7.71
C PHE A 128 11.10 -4.41 8.98
N LEU A 129 10.65 -4.99 10.10
CA LEU A 129 10.53 -4.27 11.37
C LEU A 129 11.91 -3.85 11.93
N GLY A 130 12.98 -4.61 11.66
CA GLY A 130 14.34 -4.23 12.04
C GLY A 130 14.50 -4.00 13.55
N PRO A 131 14.81 -2.78 14.02
CA PRO A 131 14.91 -2.46 15.45
C PRO A 131 13.55 -2.20 16.12
N VAL A 132 12.46 -2.21 15.36
CA VAL A 132 11.10 -2.06 15.90
C VAL A 132 10.66 -3.38 16.52
N GLU A 133 10.28 -3.35 17.79
CA GLU A 133 9.77 -4.51 18.53
C GLU A 133 8.30 -4.75 18.24
N LYS A 134 7.50 -3.68 18.17
CA LYS A 134 6.08 -3.74 17.87
C LYS A 134 5.69 -2.56 17.00
N LEU A 135 4.82 -2.83 16.05
CA LEU A 135 4.16 -1.84 15.22
C LEU A 135 2.66 -1.95 15.49
N ALA A 136 2.02 -0.84 15.82
CA ALA A 136 0.59 -0.78 16.09
C ALA A 136 -0.11 0.28 15.24
N ILE A 137 -1.26 -0.07 14.68
CA ILE A 137 -2.10 0.80 13.86
C ILE A 137 -3.54 0.64 14.28
N VAL A 138 -4.30 1.75 14.27
CA VAL A 138 -5.76 1.69 14.29
C VAL A 138 -6.31 2.10 12.93
N LYS A 139 -7.12 1.25 12.32
CA LYS A 139 -7.80 1.52 11.06
C LYS A 139 -9.30 1.27 11.22
N GLN A 140 -10.10 2.30 10.98
CA GLN A 140 -11.56 2.24 11.09
C GLN A 140 -12.04 1.69 12.45
N GLY A 141 -11.36 2.09 13.54
CA GLY A 141 -11.65 1.64 14.90
C GLY A 141 -11.09 0.26 15.29
N ILE A 142 -10.52 -0.49 14.34
CA ILE A 142 -9.90 -1.79 14.59
C ILE A 142 -8.43 -1.59 14.93
N PHE A 143 -8.03 -2.04 16.13
CA PHE A 143 -6.63 -2.07 16.56
C PHE A 143 -5.93 -3.31 15.99
N GLN A 144 -4.74 -3.12 15.43
CA GLN A 144 -3.88 -4.18 14.91
C GLN A 144 -2.45 -3.96 15.39
N GLU A 145 -1.77 -5.05 15.71
CA GLU A 145 -0.39 -5.06 16.19
C GLU A 145 0.40 -6.15 15.46
N TRP A 146 1.63 -5.82 15.08
CA TRP A 146 2.61 -6.76 14.58
C TRP A 146 3.84 -6.72 15.49
N VAL A 147 4.29 -7.90 15.91
CA VAL A 147 5.41 -8.06 16.83
C VAL A 147 6.59 -8.63 16.06
N ASN A 148 7.77 -8.03 16.26
CA ASN A 148 9.03 -8.57 15.80
C ASN A 148 9.50 -9.66 16.76
N THR A 149 9.53 -10.90 16.28
CA THR A 149 9.90 -12.07 17.09
C THR A 149 11.38 -12.45 16.98
N ARG A 150 12.18 -11.62 16.30
CA ARG A 150 13.62 -11.89 16.13
C ARG A 150 14.35 -11.67 17.45
N SER A 151 15.17 -12.64 17.83
CA SER A 151 16.01 -12.58 19.04
C SER A 151 17.44 -12.11 18.78
N SER A 152 17.84 -11.98 17.52
CA SER A 152 19.18 -11.52 17.13
C SER A 152 19.23 -9.99 17.07
N GLU A 153 20.41 -9.43 17.34
CA GLU A 153 20.64 -7.99 17.22
C GLU A 153 20.28 -7.47 15.81
N PHE A 154 19.70 -6.27 15.77
CA PHE A 154 19.43 -5.58 14.53
C PHE A 154 20.73 -5.14 13.87
N ILE A 155 20.88 -5.46 12.59
CA ILE A 155 22.00 -5.00 11.76
C ILE A 155 21.43 -4.03 10.73
N TYR A 156 21.89 -2.77 10.77
CA TYR A 156 21.49 -1.75 9.81
C TYR A 156 21.83 -2.18 8.38
N GLN A 157 20.87 -1.99 7.47
CA GLN A 157 21.04 -2.23 6.04
C GLN A 157 20.78 -0.92 5.28
N PRO A 158 21.73 -0.45 4.45
CA PRO A 158 21.52 0.72 3.61
C PRO A 158 20.55 0.38 2.47
N ALA A 159 19.78 1.38 2.01
CA ALA A 159 18.87 1.22 0.89
C ALA A 159 19.62 1.04 -0.46
N PRO A 160 19.02 0.36 -1.45
CA PRO A 160 17.80 -0.44 -1.35
C PRO A 160 18.12 -1.87 -0.86
N TRP A 161 17.61 -2.25 0.31
CA TRP A 161 17.75 -3.62 0.81
C TRP A 161 16.40 -4.36 0.83
N TRP A 162 15.31 -3.63 1.09
CA TRP A 162 13.97 -4.19 1.08
C TRP A 162 13.50 -4.45 -0.35
N LYS A 163 13.13 -5.69 -0.64
CA LYS A 163 12.59 -6.09 -1.94
C LYS A 163 11.09 -6.33 -1.84
N ILE A 164 10.32 -5.54 -2.58
CA ILE A 164 8.88 -5.74 -2.71
C ILE A 164 8.66 -6.93 -3.64
N GLN A 165 7.96 -7.95 -3.13
CA GLN A 165 7.54 -9.12 -3.89
C GLN A 165 6.13 -8.92 -4.44
N PRO A 166 5.76 -9.55 -5.57
CA PRO A 166 4.43 -9.42 -6.16
C PRO A 166 3.27 -9.71 -5.19
N TYR A 167 3.43 -10.70 -4.31
CA TYR A 167 2.38 -11.04 -3.34
C TYR A 167 2.18 -9.99 -2.24
N HIS A 168 3.17 -9.13 -1.96
CA HIS A 168 2.98 -7.97 -1.06
C HIS A 168 1.98 -6.96 -1.65
N LEU A 169 1.88 -6.89 -2.97
CA LEU A 169 1.03 -5.93 -3.68
C LEU A 169 -0.38 -6.47 -3.96
N MET A 170 -0.59 -7.79 -3.88
CA MET A 170 -1.90 -8.40 -4.16
C MET A 170 -3.04 -7.79 -3.32
N PRO A 171 -2.90 -7.53 -2.00
CA PRO A 171 -3.98 -6.91 -1.24
C PRO A 171 -4.23 -5.44 -1.60
N LEU A 172 -3.25 -4.77 -2.21
CA LEU A 172 -3.38 -3.38 -2.69
C LEU A 172 -4.14 -3.28 -4.02
N TYR A 173 -4.46 -4.41 -4.65
CA TYR A 173 -5.19 -4.44 -5.91
C TYR A 173 -6.61 -3.87 -5.78
N ARG A 174 -6.87 -2.77 -6.52
CA ARG A 174 -8.15 -2.06 -6.56
C ARG A 174 -8.76 -2.18 -7.95
N THR A 175 -9.87 -2.91 -8.02
CA THR A 175 -10.68 -3.09 -9.24
C THR A 175 -11.17 -1.77 -9.82
N GLU A 176 -11.48 -0.79 -8.96
CA GLU A 176 -11.81 0.59 -9.34
C GLU A 176 -10.75 1.23 -10.25
N VAL A 177 -9.49 1.22 -9.82
CA VAL A 177 -8.39 1.86 -10.55
C VAL A 177 -8.10 1.09 -11.83
N HIS A 178 -8.16 -0.25 -11.76
CA HIS A 178 -7.94 -1.10 -12.92
C HIS A 178 -9.04 -0.89 -13.98
N ALA A 179 -10.31 -0.77 -13.56
CA ALA A 179 -11.42 -0.45 -14.45
C ALA A 179 -11.21 0.88 -15.18
N GLN A 180 -10.73 1.94 -14.50
CA GLN A 180 -10.41 3.22 -15.16
C GLN A 180 -9.32 3.08 -16.24
N VAL A 181 -8.29 2.28 -15.97
CA VAL A 181 -7.19 2.04 -16.93
C VAL A 181 -7.71 1.29 -18.16
N LEU A 182 -8.47 0.21 -17.95
CA LEU A 182 -9.06 -0.57 -19.04
C LEU A 182 -10.06 0.23 -19.84
N GLU A 183 -10.96 0.96 -19.18
CA GLU A 183 -11.94 1.83 -19.82
C GLU A 183 -11.25 2.84 -20.76
N ARG A 184 -10.23 3.54 -20.27
CA ARG A 184 -9.45 4.48 -21.08
C ARG A 184 -8.82 3.80 -22.29
N ARG A 185 -8.24 2.61 -22.09
CA ARG A 185 -7.61 1.84 -23.17
C ARG A 185 -8.64 1.37 -24.20
N PHE A 186 -9.82 0.94 -23.77
CA PHE A 186 -10.88 0.49 -24.67
C PHE A 186 -11.53 1.65 -25.42
N TRP A 187 -11.70 2.83 -24.83
CA TRP A 187 -12.08 4.03 -25.59
C TRP A 187 -11.05 4.39 -26.65
N GLU A 188 -9.75 4.20 -26.37
CA GLU A 188 -8.68 4.46 -27.34
C GLU A 188 -8.68 3.46 -28.52
N LYS A 189 -8.88 2.16 -28.24
CA LYS A 189 -8.68 1.08 -29.23
C LYS A 189 -9.97 0.51 -29.82
N LEU A 190 -11.07 0.57 -29.08
CA LEU A 190 -12.35 -0.07 -29.38
C LEU A 190 -13.53 0.90 -29.11
N PRO A 191 -13.50 2.16 -29.60
CA PRO A 191 -14.53 3.15 -29.27
C PRO A 191 -15.93 2.70 -29.67
N TYR A 192 -16.05 2.03 -30.82
CA TYR A 192 -17.31 1.49 -31.32
C TYR A 192 -17.92 0.39 -30.43
N VAL A 193 -17.10 -0.31 -29.63
CA VAL A 193 -17.59 -1.26 -28.64
C VAL A 193 -18.04 -0.55 -27.39
N MET A 194 -17.26 0.44 -26.95
CA MET A 194 -17.56 1.21 -25.74
C MET A 194 -18.85 2.01 -25.88
N GLU A 195 -19.17 2.51 -27.08
CA GLU A 195 -20.46 3.16 -27.39
C GLU A 195 -21.68 2.23 -27.23
N GLN A 196 -21.50 0.90 -27.21
CA GLN A 196 -22.59 -0.07 -27.02
C GLN A 196 -22.87 -0.36 -25.54
N LEU A 197 -22.06 0.18 -24.63
CA LEU A 197 -22.19 -0.01 -23.18
C LEU A 197 -22.76 1.26 -22.53
N ASP A 198 -23.79 1.12 -21.69
CA ASP A 198 -24.42 2.26 -21.01
C ASP A 198 -23.50 2.94 -19.98
N ASP A 199 -22.85 2.13 -19.13
CA ASP A 199 -21.89 2.56 -18.12
C ASP A 199 -20.65 1.66 -18.20
N PRO A 200 -19.71 1.94 -19.12
CA PRO A 200 -18.57 1.08 -19.36
C PRO A 200 -17.69 0.92 -18.12
N HIS A 201 -17.53 1.98 -17.32
CA HIS A 201 -16.75 1.95 -16.10
C HIS A 201 -17.29 0.91 -15.11
N GLN A 202 -18.56 1.05 -14.73
CA GLN A 202 -19.20 0.16 -13.77
C GLN A 202 -19.33 -1.26 -14.30
N TRP A 203 -19.51 -1.41 -15.62
CA TRP A 203 -19.57 -2.71 -16.29
C TRP A 203 -18.23 -3.45 -16.18
N ILE A 204 -17.11 -2.80 -16.52
CA ILE A 204 -15.76 -3.40 -16.40
C ILE A 204 -15.46 -3.73 -14.95
N LYS A 205 -15.73 -2.80 -14.03
CA LYS A 205 -15.47 -2.98 -12.61
C LYS A 205 -16.20 -4.20 -12.04
N THR A 206 -17.46 -4.41 -12.40
CA THR A 206 -18.25 -5.57 -11.94
C THR A 206 -17.57 -6.89 -12.30
N ILE A 207 -17.02 -7.00 -13.51
CA ILE A 207 -16.34 -8.21 -13.98
C ILE A 207 -14.99 -8.38 -13.29
N LEU A 208 -14.25 -7.29 -13.05
CA LEU A 208 -13.02 -7.35 -12.28
C LEU A 208 -13.27 -7.75 -10.81
N ASP A 209 -14.40 -7.32 -10.22
CA ASP A 209 -14.82 -7.74 -8.88
C ASP A 209 -15.17 -9.23 -8.85
N GLU A 210 -15.85 -9.76 -9.88
CA GLU A 210 -16.09 -11.20 -10.05
C GLU A 210 -14.78 -12.00 -10.14
N ALA A 211 -13.84 -11.56 -10.99
CA ALA A 211 -12.53 -12.19 -11.12
C ALA A 211 -11.76 -12.19 -9.79
N LYS A 212 -11.82 -11.07 -9.06
CA LYS A 212 -11.19 -10.94 -7.73
C LYS A 212 -11.82 -11.89 -6.71
N GLN A 213 -13.15 -12.04 -6.69
CA GLN A 213 -13.84 -13.00 -5.82
C GLN A 213 -13.48 -14.44 -6.14
N ALA A 214 -13.23 -14.74 -7.41
CA ALA A 214 -12.73 -16.05 -7.87
C ALA A 214 -11.21 -16.24 -7.68
N ASN A 215 -10.49 -15.29 -7.05
CA ASN A 215 -9.02 -15.30 -6.88
C ASN A 215 -8.24 -15.47 -8.19
N LEU A 216 -8.79 -14.96 -9.30
CA LEU A 216 -8.06 -14.93 -10.56
C LEU A 216 -6.92 -13.89 -10.49
N GLY A 217 -5.77 -14.23 -11.08
CA GLY A 217 -4.67 -13.29 -11.30
C GLY A 217 -5.08 -12.13 -12.22
N HIS A 218 -4.28 -11.05 -12.25
CA HIS A 218 -4.63 -9.83 -12.99
C HIS A 218 -4.84 -10.07 -14.49
N ASP A 219 -3.93 -10.79 -15.15
CA ASP A 219 -4.06 -11.13 -16.58
C ASP A 219 -5.36 -11.90 -16.87
N ASN A 220 -5.68 -12.87 -16.01
CA ASN A 220 -6.93 -13.64 -16.10
C ASN A 220 -8.18 -12.76 -15.90
N ALA A 221 -8.10 -11.75 -15.03
CA ALA A 221 -9.19 -10.78 -14.84
C ALA A 221 -9.38 -9.92 -16.11
N GLU A 222 -8.30 -9.48 -16.76
CA GLU A 222 -8.37 -8.76 -18.04
C GLU A 222 -8.94 -9.65 -19.16
N TYR A 223 -8.50 -10.91 -19.26
CA TYR A 223 -9.07 -11.85 -20.21
C TYR A 223 -10.56 -12.09 -19.97
N LEU A 224 -11.02 -12.09 -18.72
CA LEU A 224 -12.43 -12.19 -18.40
C LEU A 224 -13.21 -10.95 -18.89
N VAL A 225 -12.67 -9.75 -18.67
CA VAL A 225 -13.27 -8.51 -19.21
C VAL A 225 -13.35 -8.56 -20.74
N LEU A 226 -12.28 -8.97 -21.43
CA LEU A 226 -12.25 -9.09 -22.88
C LEU A 226 -13.22 -10.16 -23.39
N ASN A 227 -13.37 -11.28 -22.68
CA ASN A 227 -14.36 -12.30 -23.00
C ASN A 227 -15.78 -11.73 -22.91
N HIS A 228 -16.09 -11.02 -21.83
CA HIS A 228 -17.39 -10.37 -21.69
C HIS A 228 -17.61 -9.31 -22.79
N LEU A 229 -16.59 -8.56 -23.16
CA LEU A 229 -16.69 -7.49 -24.16
C LEU A 229 -16.92 -8.08 -25.55
N TRP A 230 -16.25 -9.20 -25.87
CA TRP A 230 -16.51 -9.99 -27.06
C TRP A 230 -17.95 -10.54 -27.09
N LYS A 231 -18.48 -11.03 -25.96
CA LYS A 231 -19.84 -11.59 -25.90
C LYS A 231 -20.95 -10.54 -25.89
N ALA A 232 -20.67 -9.35 -25.36
CA ALA A 232 -21.64 -8.28 -25.20
C ALA A 232 -21.72 -7.33 -26.40
N SER A 233 -20.79 -7.43 -27.35
CA SER A 233 -20.71 -6.55 -28.52
C SER A 233 -20.79 -7.33 -29.84
N PHE A 234 -20.93 -6.61 -30.95
CA PHE A 234 -20.89 -7.18 -32.30
C PHE A 234 -19.46 -7.41 -32.84
N THR A 235 -18.44 -7.28 -32.00
CA THR A 235 -17.02 -7.42 -32.37
C THR A 235 -16.62 -8.87 -32.57
N THR A 236 -15.79 -9.15 -33.57
CA THR A 236 -15.18 -10.47 -33.75
C THR A 236 -13.88 -10.60 -32.94
N LEU A 237 -13.46 -11.84 -32.63
CA LEU A 237 -12.16 -12.08 -31.98
C LEU A 237 -10.98 -11.52 -32.81
N GLU A 238 -11.08 -11.55 -34.13
CA GLU A 238 -10.07 -10.99 -35.04
C GLU A 238 -9.98 -9.46 -34.90
N GLN A 239 -11.12 -8.76 -34.86
CA GLN A 239 -11.15 -7.32 -34.63
C GLN A 239 -10.59 -6.93 -33.25
N LEU A 240 -10.90 -7.73 -32.23
CA LEU A 240 -10.36 -7.56 -30.88
C LEU A 240 -8.84 -7.78 -30.85
N SER A 241 -8.37 -8.86 -31.50
CA SER A 241 -6.95 -9.19 -31.65
C SER A 241 -6.19 -8.07 -32.35
N ASP A 242 -6.69 -7.58 -33.47
CA ASP A 242 -6.05 -6.52 -34.25
C ASP A 242 -5.99 -5.20 -33.46
N ALA A 243 -7.08 -4.82 -32.79
CA ALA A 243 -7.15 -3.56 -32.05
C ALA A 243 -6.23 -3.52 -30.82
N LEU A 244 -6.11 -4.66 -30.13
CA LEU A 244 -5.32 -4.78 -28.89
C LEU A 244 -3.96 -5.46 -29.09
N GLN A 245 -3.65 -5.88 -30.32
CA GLN A 245 -2.43 -6.60 -30.69
C GLN A 245 -2.24 -7.92 -29.92
N LEU A 246 -3.34 -8.67 -29.76
CA LEU A 246 -3.34 -9.92 -29.00
C LEU A 246 -2.73 -11.06 -29.81
N ASN A 247 -1.90 -11.87 -29.16
CA ASN A 247 -1.32 -13.08 -29.73
C ASN A 247 -2.27 -14.29 -29.64
N GLN A 248 -1.92 -15.40 -30.30
CA GLN A 248 -2.77 -16.60 -30.33
C GLN A 248 -3.02 -17.21 -28.95
N GLN A 249 -2.05 -17.16 -28.04
CA GLN A 249 -2.20 -17.69 -26.69
C GLN A 249 -3.20 -16.84 -25.89
N GLU A 250 -3.10 -15.52 -25.96
CA GLU A 250 -4.04 -14.59 -25.31
C GLU A 250 -5.48 -14.80 -25.82
N LEU A 251 -5.66 -15.01 -27.13
CA LEU A 251 -6.98 -15.32 -27.70
C LEU A 251 -7.56 -16.63 -27.17
N GLN A 252 -6.74 -17.68 -27.06
CA GLN A 252 -7.18 -18.95 -26.48
C GLN A 252 -7.60 -18.79 -25.02
N GLU A 253 -6.80 -18.06 -24.23
CA GLU A 253 -7.10 -17.74 -22.84
C GLU A 253 -8.43 -16.97 -22.72
N ILE A 254 -8.65 -15.94 -23.54
CA ILE A 254 -9.92 -15.19 -23.58
C ILE A 254 -11.09 -16.13 -23.90
N MET A 255 -10.94 -17.08 -24.81
CA MET A 255 -12.02 -18.01 -25.16
C MET A 255 -12.39 -18.96 -24.01
N GLN A 256 -11.41 -19.39 -23.22
CA GLN A 256 -11.55 -20.44 -22.20
C GLN A 256 -11.65 -19.89 -20.77
N ILE A 257 -11.43 -18.59 -20.54
CA ILE A 257 -11.32 -17.99 -19.21
C ILE A 257 -12.49 -18.31 -18.26
N ARG A 258 -13.70 -18.49 -18.79
CA ARG A 258 -14.89 -18.86 -17.99
C ARG A 258 -14.79 -20.24 -17.36
N GLU A 259 -13.99 -21.15 -17.92
CA GLU A 259 -13.71 -22.47 -17.33
C GLU A 259 -12.94 -22.36 -16.01
N LYS A 260 -12.20 -21.25 -15.81
CA LYS A 260 -11.46 -20.96 -14.57
C LYS A 260 -12.35 -20.36 -13.46
N LEU A 261 -13.63 -20.09 -13.75
CA LEU A 261 -14.62 -19.62 -12.77
C LEU A 261 -15.45 -20.77 -12.16
N ALA A 262 -15.31 -21.99 -12.68
CA ALA A 262 -16.03 -23.20 -12.22
C ALA A 262 -15.23 -23.98 -11.17
#